data_AF-A0A7D9KGI6-F1
#
_entry.id   AF-A0A7D9KGI6-F1
#
_cell.length_a   1.000
_cell.length_b   1.000
_cell.length_c   1.000
_cell.angle_alpha   90.00
_cell.angle_beta   90.00
_cell.angle_gamma   90.00
#
_symmetry.space_group_name_H-M   'P 1'
#
loop_
_entity.id
_entity.type
_entity.pdbx_description
1 polymer ?
#
loop_
_entity_poly.entity_id
_entity_poly.type
_entity_poly.pdbx_seq_one_letter_code
_entity_poly.pdbx_strand_id
1 'polypeptide(L)'
;VAIESGVRLNCICPSIVQTDLLRKSLERDPSVKQFIDQLGKQTVDVVAEGFIQLLNDEDKVGEAMRISVQNRIDYHTFSEQNIPL
;
A
#
# COMPACT_ATOMS: atom_id res chain seq x y z
N VAL A 1 17.54 -16.21 6.62
CA VAL A 1 16.54 -17.20 7.09
C VAL A 1 15.28 -17.22 6.23
N ALA A 2 14.39 -16.23 6.25
CA ALA A 2 13.12 -16.31 5.47
C ALA A 2 13.33 -16.25 3.94
N ILE A 3 14.12 -15.30 3.45
CA ILE A 3 14.40 -15.17 2.01
C ILE A 3 15.14 -16.41 1.48
N GLU A 4 16.11 -16.91 2.24
CA GLU A 4 16.88 -18.13 1.93
C GLU A 4 16.02 -19.41 1.95
N SER A 5 14.85 -19.39 2.58
CA SER A 5 13.89 -20.50 2.58
C SER A 5 12.82 -20.39 1.48
N GLY A 6 13.00 -19.49 0.50
CA GLY A 6 12.05 -19.29 -0.60
C GLY A 6 10.82 -18.45 -0.24
N VAL A 7 10.83 -17.73 0.89
CA VAL A 7 9.76 -16.80 1.25
C VAL A 7 10.00 -15.46 0.56
N ARG A 8 8.99 -14.98 -0.19
CA ARG A 8 8.98 -13.64 -0.78
C ARG A 8 8.38 -12.64 0.19
N LEU A 9 9.05 -11.50 0.37
CA LEU A 9 8.56 -10.40 1.19
C LEU A 9 8.29 -9.19 0.29
N ASN A 10 7.08 -8.64 0.36
CA ASN A 10 6.69 -7.41 -0.32
C ASN A 10 5.87 -6.54 0.63
N CYS A 11 5.79 -5.24 0.35
CA CYS A 11 4.97 -4.29 1.09
C CYS A 11 3.80 -3.81 0.23
N ILE A 12 2.62 -3.65 0.84
CA ILE A 12 1.48 -2.96 0.25
C ILE A 12 1.32 -1.62 0.98
N CYS A 13 1.42 -0.53 0.22
CA CYS A 13 1.36 0.85 0.69
C CYS A 13 0.12 1.54 0.11
N PRO A 14 -1.09 1.27 0.65
CA PRO A 14 -2.29 1.93 0.18
C PRO A 14 -2.34 3.38 0.67
N SER A 15 -2.93 4.26 -0.14
CA SER A 15 -3.41 5.57 0.30
C SER A 15 -4.67 5.41 1.18
N ILE A 16 -5.59 6.38 1.18
CA ILE A 16 -6.75 6.34 2.07
C ILE A 16 -7.72 5.22 1.67
N VAL A 17 -7.90 4.24 2.58
CA VAL A 17 -8.84 3.12 2.39
C VAL A 17 -10.06 3.26 3.32
N GLN A 18 -11.25 2.99 2.77
CA GLN A 18 -12.51 2.99 3.50
C GLN A 18 -12.56 1.84 4.51
N THR A 19 -12.13 2.12 5.74
CA THR A 19 -12.06 1.15 6.84
C THR A 19 -12.53 1.79 8.15
N ASP A 20 -12.82 0.98 9.15
CA ASP A 20 -13.05 1.46 10.52
C ASP A 20 -11.84 2.21 11.10
N LEU A 21 -10.63 1.89 10.64
CA LEU A 21 -9.42 2.62 11.04
C LEU A 21 -9.50 4.07 10.57
N LEU A 22 -9.88 4.30 9.31
CA LEU A 22 -10.09 5.65 8.78
C LEU A 22 -11.18 6.40 9.54
N ARG A 23 -12.31 5.74 9.81
CA ARG A 23 -13.42 6.32 10.57
C ARG A 23 -12.96 6.78 11.96
N LYS A 24 -12.26 5.92 12.71
CA LYS A 24 -11.72 6.26 14.03
C LYS A 24 -10.67 7.37 13.98
N SER A 25 -9.83 7.40 12.95
CA SER A 25 -8.87 8.49 12.74
C SER A 25 -9.57 9.84 12.51
N LEU A 26 -10.67 9.86 11.75
CA LEU A 26 -11.48 11.06 11.51
C LEU A 26 -12.25 11.52 12.75
N GLU A 27 -12.70 10.59 13.59
CA GLU A 27 -13.32 10.92 14.90
C GLU A 27 -12.29 11.58 15.84
N ARG A 28 -11.04 11.12 15.79
CA ARG A 28 -9.94 11.68 16.61
C ARG A 28 -9.44 13.02 16.10
N ASP A 29 -9.31 13.16 14.79
CA ASP A 29 -8.86 14.39 14.15
C ASP A 29 -9.73 14.70 12.91
N PRO A 30 -10.79 15.50 13.08
CA PRO A 30 -11.64 15.90 11.97
C PRO A 30 -10.94 16.81 10.95
N SER A 31 -9.81 17.45 11.31
CA SER A 31 -9.15 18.45 10.45
C SER A 31 -8.62 17.84 9.15
N VAL A 32 -8.26 16.54 9.17
CA VAL A 32 -7.77 15.84 7.99
C VAL A 32 -8.87 15.45 7.00
N LYS A 33 -10.15 15.66 7.34
CA LYS A 33 -11.29 15.31 6.47
C LYS A 33 -11.22 15.99 5.10
N GLN A 34 -10.88 17.29 5.07
CA GLN A 34 -10.80 18.04 3.82
C GLN A 34 -9.70 17.49 2.90
N PHE A 35 -8.55 17.14 3.47
CA PHE A 35 -7.44 16.53 2.74
C PHE A 35 -7.83 15.16 2.15
N ILE A 36 -8.53 14.34 2.95
CA ILE A 36 -9.03 13.04 2.52
C ILE A 36 -10.08 13.18 1.40
N ASP A 37 -10.99 14.15 1.52
CA ASP A 37 -12.03 14.40 0.51
C ASP A 37 -11.40 14.88 -0.82
N GLN A 38 -10.25 15.58 -0.79
CA GLN A 38 -9.48 15.97 -1.98
C GLN A 38 -8.71 14.81 -2.63
N LEU A 39 -8.03 13.97 -1.83
CA LEU A 39 -7.26 12.83 -2.34
C LEU A 39 -8.13 11.68 -2.84
N GLY A 40 -9.36 11.59 -2.34
CA GLY A 40 -10.25 10.47 -2.56
C GLY A 40 -9.96 9.30 -1.61
N LYS A 41 -10.90 8.36 -1.58
CA LYS A 41 -10.81 7.12 -0.81
C LYS A 41 -11.02 5.96 -1.75
N GLN A 42 -10.32 4.86 -1.51
CA GLN A 42 -10.53 3.60 -2.20
C GLN A 42 -11.14 2.55 -1.28
N THR A 43 -11.70 1.52 -1.86
CA THR A 43 -12.31 0.40 -1.15
C THR A 43 -11.30 -0.71 -0.90
N VAL A 44 -11.63 -1.63 0.00
CA VAL A 44 -10.73 -2.72 0.42
C VAL A 44 -10.50 -3.73 -0.72
N ASP A 45 -11.45 -3.88 -1.66
CA ASP A 45 -11.32 -4.80 -2.80
C ASP A 45 -10.13 -4.45 -3.71
N VAL A 46 -9.80 -3.17 -3.90
CA VAL A 46 -8.63 -2.76 -4.68
C VAL A 46 -7.32 -3.17 -3.97
N VAL A 47 -7.30 -3.12 -2.64
CA VAL A 47 -6.14 -3.59 -1.86
C VAL A 47 -6.03 -5.11 -1.95
N ALA A 48 -7.16 -5.82 -1.92
CA ALA A 48 -7.20 -7.27 -2.10
C ALA A 48 -6.74 -7.69 -3.51
N GLU A 49 -7.12 -6.94 -4.55
CA GLU A 49 -6.64 -7.12 -5.92
C GLU A 49 -5.11 -7.06 -5.97
N GLY A 50 -4.51 -6.03 -5.38
CA GLY A 50 -3.05 -5.88 -5.29
C GLY A 50 -2.37 -7.00 -4.49
N PHE A 51 -2.99 -7.45 -3.40
CA PHE A 51 -2.49 -8.60 -2.64
C PHE A 51 -2.48 -9.88 -3.49
N ILE A 52 -3.57 -10.18 -4.21
CA ILE A 52 -3.66 -11.35 -5.09
C ILE A 52 -2.64 -11.26 -6.23
N GLN A 53 -2.39 -10.06 -6.77
CA GLN A 53 -1.33 -9.86 -7.76
C GLN A 53 0.06 -10.21 -7.21
N LEU A 54 0.43 -9.73 -6.02
CA LEU A 54 1.72 -10.09 -5.38
C LEU A 54 1.82 -11.58 -5.02
N LEU A 55 0.70 -12.18 -4.64
CA LEU A 55 0.63 -13.59 -4.31
C LEU A 55 0.93 -14.46 -5.54
N ASN A 56 0.34 -14.11 -6.69
CA ASN A 56 0.46 -14.88 -7.94
C ASN A 56 1.72 -14.57 -8.76
N ASP A 57 2.33 -13.40 -8.57
CA ASP A 57 3.57 -13.03 -9.25
C ASP A 57 4.79 -13.52 -8.45
N GLU A 58 5.38 -14.63 -8.92
CA GLU A 58 6.52 -15.27 -8.26
C GLU A 58 7.83 -14.48 -8.39
N ASP A 59 7.92 -13.56 -9.34
CA ASP A 59 9.13 -12.74 -9.56
C ASP A 59 9.17 -11.52 -8.63
N LYS A 60 8.05 -11.17 -7.98
CA LYS A 60 7.97 -10.03 -7.07
C LYS A 60 8.54 -10.36 -5.69
N VAL A 61 9.70 -9.77 -5.39
CA VAL A 61 10.38 -9.83 -4.08
C VAL A 61 11.02 -8.48 -3.75
N GLY A 62 10.84 -8.01 -2.51
CA GLY A 62 11.40 -6.75 -2.02
C GLY A 62 10.68 -5.50 -2.52
N GLU A 63 9.48 -5.65 -3.07
CA GLU A 63 8.77 -4.57 -3.75
C GLU A 63 7.85 -3.79 -2.81
N ALA A 64 7.65 -2.50 -3.10
CA ALA A 64 6.65 -1.67 -2.44
C ALA A 64 5.55 -1.31 -3.43
N MET A 65 4.45 -2.06 -3.39
CA MET A 65 3.25 -1.80 -4.18
C MET A 65 2.51 -0.61 -3.58
N ARG A 66 2.23 0.42 -4.37
CA ARG A 66 1.40 1.54 -3.95
C ARG A 66 0.02 1.40 -4.56
N ILE A 67 -1.01 1.75 -3.78
CA ILE A 67 -2.39 1.69 -4.23
C ILE A 67 -3.05 3.04 -3.97
N SER A 68 -3.42 3.76 -5.02
CA SER A 68 -4.05 5.08 -4.91
C SER A 68 -5.24 5.25 -5.87
N VAL A 69 -6.09 6.22 -5.59
CA VAL A 69 -7.23 6.55 -6.47
C VAL A 69 -6.75 7.03 -7.84
N GLN A 70 -5.65 7.79 -7.89
CA GLN A 70 -5.12 8.37 -9.13
C GLN A 70 -4.43 7.34 -10.02
N ASN A 71 -3.59 6.47 -9.44
CA ASN A 71 -2.71 5.57 -10.20
C ASN A 71 -3.15 4.10 -10.14
N ARG A 72 -4.21 3.77 -9.40
CA ARG A 72 -4.56 2.39 -9.03
C ARG A 72 -3.36 1.68 -8.41
N ILE A 73 -2.99 0.51 -8.93
CA ILE A 73 -1.91 -0.34 -8.43
C ILE A 73 -0.65 -0.04 -9.24
N ASP A 74 0.38 0.48 -8.58
CA ASP A 74 1.70 0.67 -9.16
C ASP A 74 2.80 0.26 -8.15
N TYR A 75 4.06 0.48 -8.51
CA TYR A 75 5.21 0.15 -7.64
C TYR A 75 6.08 1.39 -7.41
N HIS A 76 6.63 1.51 -6.21
CA HIS A 76 7.62 2.52 -5.91
C HIS A 76 8.96 2.20 -6.59
N THR A 77 9.58 3.20 -7.21
CA THR A 77 10.94 3.09 -7.72
C THR A 77 11.91 3.62 -6.67
N PHE A 78 12.68 2.72 -6.06
CA PHE A 78 13.73 3.09 -5.13
C PHE A 78 14.91 3.71 -5.90
N SER A 79 15.52 4.76 -5.35
CA SER A 79 16.81 5.24 -5.85
C SER A 79 17.90 4.24 -5.45
N GLU A 80 18.96 4.11 -6.26
CA GLU A 80 20.12 3.25 -5.96
C GLU A 80 20.97 3.73 -4.77
N GLN A 81 20.51 4.74 -4.03
CA GLN A 81 21.22 5.25 -2.87
C GLN A 81 21.12 4.23 -1.75
N ASN A 82 22.20 3.46 -1.57
CA ASN A 82 22.36 2.55 -0.45
C ASN A 82 22.31 3.35 0.85
N ILE A 83 21.14 3.35 1.51
CA ILE A 83 21.04 3.77 2.90
C ILE A 83 21.56 2.58 3.72
N PRO A 84 22.66 2.72 4.47
CA PRO A 84 23.12 1.65 5.35
C PRO A 84 22.00 1.35 6.37
N LEU A 85 21.56 0.09 6.37
CA LEU A 85 20.62 -0.46 7.35
C LEU A 85 21.31 -0.74 8.68
#